data_AF-A0A1D8JBV6-F1
#
_entry.id   AF-A0A1D8JBV6-F1
#
_cell.length_a   1.000
_cell.length_b   1.000
_cell.length_c   1.000
_cell.angle_alpha   90.00
_cell.angle_beta   90.00
_cell.angle_gamma   90.00
#
_symmetry.space_group_name_H-M   'P 1'
#
loop_
_entity.id
_entity.type
_entity.pdbx_description
1 polymer ?
#
loop_
_entity_poly.entity_id
_entity_poly.type
_entity_poly.pdbx_seq_one_letter_code
_entity_poly.pdbx_strand_id
1 'polypeptide(L)'
;MNGRLFWVALLFISGSWIVNTLYAQSKQLQEPIFLEHAIDTVVYEGSNLTFYYLTNTNDSSVISSINLNGIRGYALENESAEPIQTFPYYSLRQVHIQMDPFDIENSLQDEPLTTNTAVVLFNDGKMLTTSIGEVTLRSEDQVNHTLTPIGGSGGNDWSMNWYEAEDDLTIESFSIDVSEAFQKFITVKIDSATAAKQFDPLPIKSDEQDIPGIHLDELELPIEINKGENLYIYWAISPQFFGSIQSSLTLSGTTASGHPFTDQSPLYSQPLYLDNKDLQKIIQAKENAR
;
A
#
# COMPACT_ATOMS: atom_id res chain seq x y z
N MET A 1 -21.21 -14.23 57.95
CA MET A 1 -20.04 -13.84 57.13
C MET A 1 -19.33 -12.69 57.85
N ASN A 2 -18.03 -12.82 58.16
CA ASN A 2 -17.32 -11.80 58.94
C ASN A 2 -17.26 -10.49 58.14
N GLY A 3 -17.81 -9.39 58.66
CA GLY A 3 -17.85 -8.09 57.96
C GLY A 3 -16.47 -7.59 57.51
N ARG A 4 -15.40 -8.02 58.18
CA ARG A 4 -14.01 -7.74 57.77
C ARG A 4 -13.64 -8.36 56.42
N LEU A 5 -14.06 -9.60 56.16
CA LEU A 5 -13.79 -10.27 54.88
C LEU A 5 -14.54 -9.61 53.72
N PHE A 6 -15.75 -9.12 53.98
CA PHE A 6 -16.53 -8.37 52.98
C PHE A 6 -15.81 -7.09 52.53
N TRP A 7 -15.30 -6.28 53.48
CA TRP A 7 -14.58 -5.05 53.15
C TRP A 7 -13.25 -5.30 52.42
N VAL A 8 -12.53 -6.36 52.79
CA VAL A 8 -11.31 -6.77 52.08
C VAL A 8 -11.64 -7.17 50.64
N ALA A 9 -12.68 -7.99 50.44
CA ALA A 9 -13.12 -8.38 49.09
C ALA A 9 -13.55 -7.17 48.26
N LEU A 10 -14.29 -6.22 48.85
CA LEU A 10 -14.70 -4.99 48.18
C LEU A 10 -13.48 -4.16 47.74
N LEU A 11 -12.48 -4.00 48.61
CA LEU A 11 -11.24 -3.28 48.28
C LEU A 11 -10.50 -3.94 47.12
N PHE A 12 -10.38 -5.27 47.12
CA PHE A 12 -9.77 -5.99 46.00
C PHE A 12 -10.52 -5.80 44.68
N ILE A 13 -11.86 -5.86 44.71
CA ILE A 13 -12.69 -5.62 43.52
C ILE A 13 -12.49 -4.18 43.02
N SER A 14 -12.60 -3.19 43.90
CA SER A 14 -12.40 -1.78 43.53
C SER A 14 -10.99 -1.52 43.02
N GLY A 15 -9.96 -2.10 43.65
CA GLY A 15 -8.57 -2.00 43.20
C GLY A 15 -8.37 -2.63 41.82
N SER A 16 -8.95 -3.81 41.58
CA SER A 16 -8.90 -4.48 40.28
C SER A 16 -9.57 -3.64 39.18
N TRP A 17 -10.70 -3.00 39.48
CA TRP A 17 -11.35 -2.08 38.54
C TRP A 17 -10.48 -0.88 38.21
N ILE A 18 -9.89 -0.23 39.22
CA ILE A 18 -8.99 0.92 39.01
C ILE A 18 -7.79 0.53 38.15
N VAL A 19 -7.11 -0.57 38.47
CA VAL A 19 -5.96 -1.05 37.70
C VAL A 19 -6.35 -1.37 36.26
N ASN A 20 -7.49 -2.03 36.06
CA ASN A 20 -7.98 -2.36 34.72
C ASN A 20 -8.35 -1.11 33.91
N THR A 21 -8.99 -0.12 34.53
CA THR A 21 -9.32 1.16 33.87
C THR A 21 -8.07 1.94 33.50
N LEU A 22 -7.09 2.05 34.39
CA LEU A 22 -5.82 2.71 34.11
C LEU A 22 -5.06 1.98 32.99
N TYR A 23 -5.06 0.65 33.00
CA TYR A 23 -4.46 -0.14 31.94
C TYR A 23 -5.14 0.12 30.59
N ALA A 24 -6.47 0.09 30.53
CA ALA A 24 -7.21 0.38 29.30
C ALA A 24 -6.97 1.81 28.78
N GLN A 25 -6.92 2.80 29.68
CA GLN A 25 -6.59 4.19 29.33
C GLN A 25 -5.16 4.33 28.80
N SER A 26 -4.21 3.62 29.41
CA SER A 26 -2.80 3.63 28.95
C SER A 26 -2.59 3.03 27.57
N LYS A 27 -3.59 2.29 27.05
CA LYS A 27 -3.57 1.71 25.72
C LYS A 27 -4.25 2.58 24.67
N GLN A 28 -4.86 3.70 25.03
CA GLN A 28 -5.49 4.57 24.04
C GLN A 28 -4.44 5.35 23.25
N LEU A 29 -4.63 5.44 21.93
CA LEU A 29 -3.89 6.34 21.07
C LEU A 29 -4.29 7.78 21.39
N GLN A 30 -3.32 8.68 21.47
CA GLN A 30 -3.59 10.11 21.64
C GLN A 30 -4.21 10.71 20.36
N GLU A 31 -3.79 10.22 19.20
CA GLU A 31 -4.30 10.61 17.88
C GLU A 31 -4.24 9.40 16.93
N PRO A 32 -5.03 9.41 15.83
CA PRO A 32 -4.97 8.35 14.83
C PRO A 32 -3.57 8.18 14.22
N ILE A 33 -3.19 6.94 13.95
CA ILE A 33 -1.89 6.58 13.37
C ILE A 33 -2.13 6.04 11.97
N PHE A 34 -1.64 6.73 10.94
CA PHE A 34 -1.64 6.20 9.59
C PHE A 34 -0.60 5.10 9.43
N LEU A 35 -0.96 4.06 8.68
CA LEU A 35 0.01 3.07 8.23
C LEU A 35 1.01 3.71 7.25
N GLU A 36 2.08 3.00 6.95
CA GLU A 36 2.97 3.41 5.86
C GLU A 36 2.28 3.13 4.53
N HIS A 37 2.23 4.12 3.64
CA HIS A 37 1.75 3.95 2.28
C HIS A 37 2.92 4.19 1.34
N ALA A 38 3.08 3.34 0.33
CA ALA A 38 3.97 3.58 -0.80
C ALA A 38 3.09 3.73 -2.03
N ILE A 39 2.67 4.97 -2.29
CA ILE A 39 1.78 5.31 -3.38
C ILE A 39 2.58 6.05 -4.43
N ASP A 40 2.66 5.51 -5.63
CA ASP A 40 3.13 6.21 -6.82
C ASP A 40 2.11 5.95 -7.93
N THR A 41 1.34 6.97 -8.28
CA THR A 41 0.25 6.79 -9.23
C THR A 41 0.06 8.02 -10.09
N VAL A 42 -0.37 7.75 -11.32
CA VAL A 42 -0.99 8.76 -12.16
C VAL A 42 -2.35 9.12 -11.55
N VAL A 43 -2.64 10.41 -11.45
CA VAL A 43 -3.93 10.93 -11.01
C VAL A 43 -4.61 11.70 -12.14
N TYR A 44 -5.90 11.43 -12.30
CA TYR A 44 -6.81 12.06 -13.26
C TYR A 44 -8.14 12.36 -12.57
N GLU A 45 -9.06 13.02 -13.28
CA GLU A 45 -10.39 13.33 -12.74
C GLU A 45 -11.11 12.04 -12.30
N GLY A 46 -11.40 11.95 -11.00
CA GLY A 46 -12.08 10.80 -10.40
C GLY A 46 -11.15 9.70 -9.87
N SER A 47 -9.83 9.86 -9.94
CA SER A 47 -8.88 8.97 -9.26
C SER A 47 -9.14 8.95 -7.74
N ASN A 48 -9.10 7.75 -7.17
CA ASN A 48 -9.23 7.53 -5.75
C ASN A 48 -7.93 6.99 -5.17
N LEU A 49 -7.49 7.57 -4.05
CA LEU A 49 -6.39 7.07 -3.24
C LEU A 49 -6.96 6.38 -2.00
N THR A 50 -6.36 5.28 -1.56
CA THR A 50 -6.80 4.58 -0.37
C THR A 50 -5.78 4.74 0.74
N PHE A 51 -6.24 5.19 1.91
CA PHE A 51 -5.41 5.29 3.10
C PHE A 51 -5.97 4.41 4.22
N TYR A 52 -5.06 3.88 5.02
CA TYR A 52 -5.31 3.01 6.16
C TYR A 52 -4.76 3.64 7.43
N TYR A 53 -5.55 3.61 8.49
CA TYR A 53 -5.19 4.22 9.75
C TYR A 53 -5.78 3.46 10.94
N LEU A 54 -5.03 3.47 12.04
CA LEU A 54 -5.41 2.95 13.33
C LEU A 54 -6.03 4.07 14.16
N THR A 55 -7.19 3.80 14.74
CA THR A 55 -7.80 4.65 15.76
C THR A 55 -8.21 3.82 16.98
N ASN A 56 -8.61 4.48 18.07
CA ASN A 56 -9.21 3.81 19.21
C ASN A 56 -10.57 3.21 18.83
N THR A 57 -10.91 2.03 19.35
CA THR A 57 -12.18 1.34 19.01
C THR A 57 -13.44 2.19 19.26
N ASN A 58 -13.38 3.08 20.25
CA ASN A 58 -14.51 3.96 20.62
C ASN A 58 -14.50 5.32 19.91
N ASP A 59 -13.54 5.57 19.01
CA ASP A 59 -13.44 6.83 18.28
C ASP A 59 -14.42 6.85 17.11
N SER A 60 -15.40 7.76 17.14
CA SER A 60 -16.38 7.93 16.06
C SER A 60 -15.96 8.97 15.02
N SER A 61 -14.81 9.62 15.18
CA SER A 61 -14.30 10.56 14.18
C SER A 61 -13.92 9.81 12.90
N VAL A 62 -14.29 10.38 11.76
CA VAL A 62 -13.96 9.85 10.43
C VAL A 62 -13.30 10.95 9.62
N ILE A 63 -12.38 10.56 8.76
CA ILE A 63 -11.68 11.48 7.85
C ILE A 63 -12.71 12.02 6.86
N SER A 64 -12.78 13.34 6.74
CA SER A 64 -13.62 14.03 5.75
C SER A 64 -12.82 14.50 4.54
N SER A 65 -11.56 14.91 4.75
CA SER A 65 -10.67 15.33 3.67
C SER A 65 -9.21 15.20 4.06
N ILE A 66 -8.35 15.14 3.04
CA ILE A 66 -6.90 15.11 3.16
C ILE A 66 -6.32 16.18 2.24
N ASN A 67 -5.28 16.88 2.70
CA ASN A 67 -4.47 17.77 1.87
C ASN A 67 -3.05 17.19 1.76
N LEU A 68 -2.64 16.90 0.53
CA LEU A 68 -1.33 16.43 0.16
C LEU A 68 -0.55 17.59 -0.47
N ASN A 69 0.19 18.32 0.35
CA ASN A 69 1.03 19.45 -0.06
C ASN A 69 0.35 20.43 -1.05
N GLY A 70 -0.87 20.86 -0.71
CA GLY A 70 -1.66 21.77 -1.54
C GLY A 70 -2.78 21.10 -2.34
N ILE A 71 -2.66 19.81 -2.68
CA ILE A 71 -3.72 19.08 -3.40
C ILE A 71 -4.74 18.52 -2.40
N ARG A 72 -5.98 19.01 -2.48
CA ARG A 72 -7.06 18.52 -1.63
C ARG A 72 -7.69 17.26 -2.22
N GLY A 73 -8.13 16.38 -1.34
CA GLY A 73 -9.01 15.27 -1.66
C GLY A 73 -10.07 15.09 -0.58
N TYR A 74 -11.21 14.56 -0.97
CA TYR A 74 -12.38 14.39 -0.11
C TYR A 74 -12.71 12.92 0.06
N ALA A 75 -13.08 12.54 1.28
CA ALA A 75 -13.50 11.19 1.58
C ALA A 75 -14.83 10.87 0.90
N LEU A 76 -14.93 9.67 0.32
CA LEU A 76 -16.19 9.19 -0.23
C LEU A 76 -17.17 8.91 0.91
N GLU A 77 -18.36 9.53 0.86
CA GLU A 77 -19.31 9.69 1.99
C GLU A 77 -19.78 8.36 2.62
N ASN A 78 -19.68 7.23 1.93
CA ASN A 78 -20.24 5.94 2.38
C ASN A 78 -19.20 4.88 2.77
N GLU A 79 -17.90 5.13 2.63
CA GLU A 79 -16.88 4.07 2.76
C GLU A 79 -15.95 4.24 3.96
N SER A 80 -16.00 5.41 4.62
CA SER A 80 -14.95 5.85 5.55
C SER A 80 -15.24 5.54 7.03
N ALA A 81 -16.37 4.90 7.35
CA ALA A 81 -16.86 4.77 8.72
C ALA A 81 -16.61 3.40 9.37
N GLU A 82 -16.63 2.32 8.60
CA GLU A 82 -16.56 0.98 9.17
C GLU A 82 -15.11 0.47 9.30
N PRO A 83 -14.75 -0.14 10.45
CA PRO A 83 -13.44 -0.72 10.62
C PRO A 83 -13.30 -1.98 9.78
N ILE A 84 -12.23 -2.07 8.99
CA ILE A 84 -11.88 -3.29 8.23
C ILE A 84 -11.34 -4.39 9.17
N GLN A 85 -10.78 -4.00 10.31
CA GLN A 85 -10.38 -4.92 11.37
C GLN A 85 -10.55 -4.27 12.74
N THR A 86 -11.09 -5.03 13.70
CA THR A 86 -11.31 -4.56 15.08
C THR A 86 -10.47 -5.36 16.06
N PHE A 87 -9.87 -4.66 17.02
CA PHE A 87 -9.07 -5.18 18.11
C PHE A 87 -9.66 -4.73 19.45
N PRO A 88 -9.15 -5.23 20.59
CA PRO A 88 -9.71 -4.86 21.90
C PRO A 88 -9.69 -3.36 22.22
N TYR A 89 -8.69 -2.62 21.72
CA TYR A 89 -8.51 -1.19 21.99
C TYR A 89 -8.40 -0.33 20.74
N TYR A 90 -8.16 -0.96 19.59
CA TYR A 90 -7.91 -0.28 18.32
C TYR A 90 -8.86 -0.78 17.23
N SER A 91 -9.01 0.03 16.21
CA SER A 91 -9.69 -0.31 14.98
C SER A 91 -8.83 0.14 13.81
N LEU A 92 -8.58 -0.78 12.87
CA LEU A 92 -8.01 -0.46 11.57
C LEU A 92 -9.16 -0.03 10.66
N ARG A 93 -9.03 1.17 10.09
CA ARG A 93 -9.98 1.76 9.16
C ARG A 93 -9.31 2.02 7.83
N GLN A 94 -10.13 2.05 6.78
CA GLN A 94 -9.75 2.52 5.46
C GLN A 94 -10.55 3.77 5.11
N VAL A 95 -9.99 4.60 4.26
CA VAL A 95 -10.67 5.74 3.64
C VAL A 95 -10.27 5.81 2.18
N HIS A 96 -11.26 5.97 1.31
CA HIS A 96 -11.05 6.28 -0.09
C HIS A 96 -11.21 7.78 -0.29
N ILE A 97 -10.16 8.41 -0.82
CA ILE A 97 -10.04 9.84 -1.03
C ILE A 97 -10.09 10.11 -2.52
N GLN A 98 -11.11 10.84 -2.95
CA GLN A 98 -11.18 11.36 -4.30
C GLN A 98 -10.47 12.71 -4.37
N MET A 99 -9.48 12.82 -5.25
CA MET A 99 -8.68 14.04 -5.39
C MET A 99 -9.46 15.13 -6.14
N ASP A 100 -9.27 16.39 -5.74
CA ASP A 100 -9.90 17.54 -6.40
C ASP A 100 -9.25 17.76 -7.78
N PRO A 101 -10.01 17.66 -8.88
CA PRO A 101 -9.45 17.75 -10.22
C PRO A 101 -8.82 19.12 -10.50
N PHE A 102 -9.37 20.19 -9.92
CA PHE A 102 -8.81 21.54 -10.11
C PHE A 102 -7.45 21.68 -9.44
N ASP A 103 -7.27 21.08 -8.25
CA ASP A 103 -5.97 21.12 -7.58
C ASP A 103 -4.94 20.23 -8.32
N ILE A 104 -5.36 19.10 -8.90
CA ILE A 104 -4.50 18.24 -9.74
C ILE A 104 -3.97 19.01 -10.95
N GLU A 105 -4.85 19.60 -11.75
CA GLU A 105 -4.48 20.31 -12.98
C GLU A 105 -3.54 21.51 -12.73
N ASN A 106 -3.69 22.18 -11.59
CA ASN A 106 -2.85 23.33 -11.24
C ASN A 106 -1.51 22.94 -10.60
N SER A 107 -1.44 21.78 -9.96
CA SER A 107 -0.27 21.39 -9.14
C SER A 107 0.66 20.41 -9.84
N LEU A 108 0.17 19.62 -10.81
CA LEU A 108 0.90 18.51 -11.45
C LEU A 108 1.26 18.77 -12.92
N GLN A 109 1.43 20.03 -13.34
CA GLN A 109 1.59 20.37 -14.76
C GLN A 109 2.81 19.72 -15.42
N ASP A 110 3.99 19.79 -14.80
CA ASP A 110 5.25 19.29 -15.38
C ASP A 110 6.10 18.45 -14.40
N GLU A 111 5.76 18.42 -13.11
CA GLU A 111 6.56 17.73 -12.09
C GLU A 111 5.68 16.86 -11.17
N PRO A 112 6.13 15.64 -10.86
CA PRO A 112 5.49 14.80 -9.84
C PRO A 112 5.46 15.49 -8.49
N LEU A 113 4.31 15.43 -7.80
CA LEU A 113 4.23 15.83 -6.40
C LEU A 113 4.60 14.64 -5.53
N THR A 114 5.69 14.75 -4.76
CA THR A 114 6.03 13.77 -3.73
C THR A 114 5.88 14.38 -2.33
N THR A 115 5.16 13.71 -1.43
CA THR A 115 5.03 14.09 -0.02
C THR A 115 5.04 12.86 0.87
N ASN A 116 5.49 13.04 2.11
CA ASN A 116 5.40 12.01 3.15
C ASN A 116 4.48 12.37 4.33
N THR A 117 3.83 13.52 4.24
CA THR A 117 2.93 14.06 5.26
C THR A 117 1.64 14.53 4.62
N ALA A 118 0.59 14.56 5.45
CA ALA A 118 -0.71 15.08 5.06
C ALA A 118 -1.35 15.89 6.19
N VAL A 119 -2.19 16.84 5.81
CA VAL A 119 -3.11 17.52 6.72
C VAL A 119 -4.48 16.87 6.56
N VAL A 120 -4.95 16.22 7.61
CA VAL A 120 -6.19 15.44 7.65
C VAL A 120 -7.24 16.23 8.42
N LEU A 121 -8.40 16.43 7.81
CA LEU A 121 -9.57 17.00 8.46
C LEU A 121 -10.56 15.88 8.80
N PHE A 122 -11.03 15.87 10.04
CA PHE A 122 -12.06 14.96 10.51
C PHE A 122 -13.44 15.63 10.47
N ASN A 123 -14.50 14.80 10.43
CA ASN A 123 -15.88 15.25 10.45
C ASN A 123 -16.30 16.04 11.71
N ASP A 124 -15.54 15.91 12.80
CA ASP A 124 -15.71 16.69 14.03
C ASP A 124 -14.99 18.06 13.99
N GLY A 125 -14.35 18.38 12.87
CA GLY A 125 -13.62 19.62 12.64
C GLY A 125 -12.18 19.63 13.14
N LYS A 126 -11.69 18.53 13.75
CA LYS A 126 -10.27 18.44 14.14
C LYS A 126 -9.39 18.32 12.91
N MET A 127 -8.22 18.93 12.99
CA MET A 127 -7.16 18.80 11.99
C MET A 127 -5.95 18.11 12.60
N LEU A 128 -5.33 17.21 11.84
CA LEU A 128 -4.12 16.50 12.21
C LEU A 128 -3.11 16.59 11.07
N THR A 129 -1.90 17.08 11.35
CA THR A 129 -0.77 16.92 10.43
C THR A 129 0.00 15.68 10.83
N THR A 130 0.12 14.71 9.94
CA THR A 130 0.72 13.40 10.27
C THR A 130 1.47 12.81 9.09
N SER A 131 2.37 11.87 9.37
CA SER A 131 3.09 11.10 8.35
C SER A 131 2.22 9.96 7.83
N ILE A 132 2.18 9.81 6.51
CA ILE A 132 1.33 8.85 5.80
C ILE A 132 2.14 7.85 4.97
N GLY A 133 3.46 7.77 5.15
CA GLY A 133 4.35 7.12 4.18
C GLY A 133 4.55 8.00 2.95
N GLU A 134 5.10 7.45 1.87
CA GLU A 134 5.44 8.17 0.65
C GLU A 134 4.30 8.14 -0.37
N VAL A 135 3.91 9.33 -0.83
CA VAL A 135 2.89 9.51 -1.86
C VAL A 135 3.46 10.38 -2.97
N THR A 136 3.57 9.81 -4.15
CA THR A 136 3.97 10.44 -5.40
C THR A 136 2.78 10.45 -6.35
N LEU A 137 2.33 11.64 -6.73
CA LEU A 137 1.24 11.85 -7.68
C LEU A 137 1.83 12.39 -8.98
N ARG A 138 1.45 11.78 -10.10
CA ARG A 138 1.92 12.16 -11.44
C ARG A 138 0.74 12.56 -12.32
N SER A 139 0.97 13.46 -13.27
CA SER A 139 0.05 13.66 -14.39
C SER A 139 0.06 12.44 -15.31
N GLU A 140 -0.99 12.28 -16.10
CA GLU A 140 -1.05 11.23 -17.12
C GLU A 140 -0.04 11.53 -18.23
N ASP A 141 1.01 10.71 -18.30
CA ASP A 141 1.90 10.69 -19.44
C ASP A 141 1.26 9.88 -20.57
N GLN A 142 1.46 10.32 -21.82
CA GLN A 142 1.08 9.50 -22.97
C GLN A 142 2.07 8.35 -23.12
N VAL A 143 1.73 7.22 -22.50
CA VAL A 143 2.52 5.99 -22.57
C VAL A 143 2.12 5.22 -23.83
N ASN A 144 3.12 4.87 -24.65
CA ASN A 144 2.92 4.00 -25.81
C ASN A 144 2.93 2.54 -25.36
N HIS A 145 1.74 1.99 -25.14
CA HIS A 145 1.57 0.59 -24.79
C HIS A 145 1.88 -0.33 -25.98
N THR A 146 2.70 -1.35 -25.74
CA THR A 146 3.04 -2.41 -26.70
C THR A 146 2.81 -3.82 -26.14
N LEU A 147 2.52 -3.89 -24.84
CA LEU A 147 2.10 -5.08 -24.14
C LEU A 147 0.60 -5.00 -23.84
N THR A 148 -0.18 -5.97 -24.32
CA THR A 148 -1.61 -6.03 -24.04
C THR A 148 -1.87 -6.91 -22.81
N PRO A 149 -2.52 -6.39 -21.75
CA PRO A 149 -2.85 -7.20 -20.58
C PRO A 149 -3.89 -8.25 -20.95
N ILE A 150 -3.55 -9.53 -20.77
CA ILE A 150 -4.47 -10.65 -21.03
C ILE A 150 -5.20 -11.05 -19.74
N GLY A 151 -4.57 -10.86 -18.58
CA GLY A 151 -5.19 -11.13 -17.29
C GLY A 151 -4.25 -11.00 -16.11
N GLY A 152 -4.80 -11.30 -14.94
CA GLY A 152 -4.06 -11.33 -13.68
C GLY A 152 -4.73 -12.25 -12.66
N SER A 153 -3.96 -12.63 -11.65
CA SER A 153 -4.42 -13.39 -10.49
C SER A 153 -3.60 -12.99 -9.27
N GLY A 154 -4.23 -12.80 -8.13
CA GLY A 154 -3.50 -12.38 -6.94
C GLY A 154 -4.31 -12.48 -5.66
N GLY A 155 -3.62 -12.24 -4.55
CA GLY A 155 -4.15 -12.02 -3.20
C GLY A 155 -3.72 -10.64 -2.69
N ASN A 156 -3.71 -10.49 -1.36
CA ASN A 156 -3.33 -9.21 -0.74
C ASN A 156 -1.81 -9.02 -0.70
N ASP A 157 -1.05 -10.12 -0.64
CA ASP A 157 0.41 -10.19 -0.47
C ASP A 157 1.16 -10.59 -1.74
N TRP A 158 0.46 -11.00 -2.80
CA TRP A 158 1.07 -11.39 -4.06
C TRP A 158 0.15 -11.13 -5.25
N SER A 159 0.73 -10.95 -6.43
CA SER A 159 -0.02 -10.99 -7.68
C SER A 159 0.83 -11.53 -8.82
N MET A 160 0.15 -11.98 -9.85
CA MET A 160 0.66 -12.37 -11.15
C MET A 160 -0.13 -11.60 -12.19
N ASN A 161 0.55 -10.77 -12.97
CA ASN A 161 -0.01 -10.12 -14.15
C ASN A 161 0.64 -10.76 -15.38
N TRP A 162 -0.11 -10.95 -16.46
CA TRP A 162 0.48 -11.43 -17.71
C TRP A 162 -0.02 -10.67 -18.93
N TYR A 163 0.90 -10.50 -19.87
CA TYR A 163 0.77 -9.62 -21.02
C TYR A 163 1.14 -10.38 -22.28
N GLU A 164 0.49 -10.06 -23.40
CA GLU A 164 0.88 -10.50 -24.74
C GLU A 164 1.68 -9.38 -25.41
N ALA A 165 2.78 -9.74 -26.07
CA ALA A 165 3.50 -8.78 -26.92
C ALA A 165 2.75 -8.55 -28.24
N GLU A 166 2.39 -7.30 -28.53
CA GLU A 166 1.68 -6.95 -29.77
C GLU A 166 2.60 -6.95 -30.99
N ASP A 167 3.91 -6.75 -30.78
CA ASP A 167 4.97 -6.79 -31.78
C ASP A 167 6.20 -7.49 -31.20
N ASP A 168 7.25 -7.67 -32.00
CA ASP A 168 8.54 -8.15 -31.49
C ASP A 168 9.19 -7.05 -30.65
N LEU A 169 9.53 -7.35 -29.40
CA LEU A 169 10.03 -6.40 -28.40
C LEU A 169 11.40 -6.81 -27.85
N THR A 170 12.21 -5.81 -27.53
CA THR A 170 13.42 -5.93 -26.73
C THR A 170 13.22 -5.11 -25.46
N ILE A 171 13.03 -5.78 -24.31
CA ILE A 171 12.94 -5.12 -23.01
C ILE A 171 14.35 -4.84 -22.51
N GLU A 172 14.65 -3.58 -22.25
CA GLU A 172 15.99 -3.10 -21.91
C GLU A 172 16.14 -2.81 -20.41
N SER A 173 15.04 -2.47 -19.72
CA SER A 173 15.07 -2.15 -18.29
C SER A 173 13.73 -2.39 -17.60
N PHE A 174 13.82 -2.64 -16.30
CA PHE A 174 12.71 -2.67 -15.36
C PHE A 174 13.00 -1.72 -14.20
N SER A 175 11.97 -1.06 -13.68
CA SER A 175 12.05 -0.15 -12.54
C SER A 175 10.78 -0.25 -11.70
N ILE A 176 10.94 -0.39 -10.39
CA ILE A 176 9.81 -0.29 -9.45
C ILE A 176 9.62 1.18 -9.11
N ASP A 177 8.44 1.73 -9.34
CA ASP A 177 8.14 3.14 -9.17
C ASP A 177 7.82 3.47 -7.70
N VAL A 178 8.73 3.13 -6.78
CA VAL A 178 8.70 3.56 -5.37
C VAL A 178 10.12 3.82 -4.90
N SER A 179 10.31 4.57 -3.80
CA SER A 179 11.65 4.74 -3.25
C SER A 179 12.30 3.44 -2.81
N GLU A 180 13.63 3.43 -2.80
CA GLU A 180 14.45 2.31 -2.32
C GLU A 180 14.07 1.85 -0.90
N ALA A 181 13.51 2.76 -0.07
CA ALA A 181 13.05 2.44 1.28
C ALA A 181 11.90 1.42 1.28
N PHE A 182 11.06 1.41 0.24
CA PHE A 182 9.95 0.49 0.06
C PHE A 182 10.27 -0.68 -0.86
N GLN A 183 11.17 -0.51 -1.84
CA GLN A 183 11.56 -1.58 -2.76
C GLN A 183 12.06 -2.84 -2.03
N LYS A 184 12.75 -2.70 -0.90
CA LYS A 184 13.20 -3.84 -0.07
C LYS A 184 12.07 -4.74 0.46
N PHE A 185 10.82 -4.28 0.41
CA PHE A 185 9.65 -5.05 0.82
C PHE A 185 8.90 -5.64 -0.37
N ILE A 186 9.36 -5.42 -1.61
CA ILE A 186 8.71 -5.89 -2.82
C ILE A 186 9.68 -6.86 -3.50
N THR A 187 9.24 -8.10 -3.65
CA THR A 187 9.94 -9.08 -4.50
C THR A 187 9.25 -9.11 -5.85
N VAL A 188 9.99 -8.89 -6.93
CA VAL A 188 9.48 -9.01 -8.31
C VAL A 188 10.24 -10.10 -9.04
N LYS A 189 9.50 -11.00 -9.70
CA LYS A 189 10.06 -12.03 -10.56
C LYS A 189 9.42 -12.00 -11.94
N ILE A 190 10.24 -12.21 -12.97
CA ILE A 190 9.83 -12.19 -14.36
C ILE A 190 9.90 -13.61 -14.93
N ASP A 191 8.88 -14.02 -15.66
CA ASP A 191 8.89 -15.23 -16.47
C ASP A 191 8.40 -14.92 -17.89
N SER A 192 9.07 -15.47 -18.89
CA SER A 192 8.77 -15.28 -20.31
C SER A 192 9.26 -16.49 -21.09
N ALA A 193 8.83 -16.71 -22.33
CA ALA A 193 9.34 -17.85 -23.11
C ALA A 193 10.89 -17.86 -23.25
N THR A 194 11.50 -16.68 -23.22
CA THR A 194 12.96 -16.49 -23.26
C THR A 194 13.59 -16.65 -21.87
N ALA A 195 12.97 -16.10 -20.82
CA ALA A 195 13.44 -16.23 -19.43
C ALA A 195 13.24 -17.66 -18.88
N ALA A 196 12.16 -18.35 -19.25
CA ALA A 196 11.84 -19.73 -18.87
C ALA A 196 12.90 -20.73 -19.33
N LYS A 197 13.66 -20.43 -20.40
CA LYS A 197 14.82 -21.26 -20.80
C LYS A 197 15.92 -21.28 -19.73
N GLN A 198 15.86 -20.37 -18.75
CA GLN A 198 16.81 -20.26 -17.66
C GLN A 198 16.34 -21.02 -16.40
N PHE A 199 15.11 -21.58 -16.32
CA PHE A 199 14.62 -22.30 -15.11
C PHE A 199 13.53 -23.37 -15.33
N ASP A 200 13.48 -24.38 -14.45
CA ASP A 200 12.41 -25.40 -14.40
C ASP A 200 11.23 -24.91 -13.51
N PRO A 201 9.97 -24.95 -13.98
CA PRO A 201 8.83 -24.41 -13.23
C PRO A 201 8.50 -25.26 -11.98
N LEU A 202 8.45 -24.61 -10.82
CA LEU A 202 7.99 -25.21 -9.56
C LEU A 202 6.53 -24.84 -9.26
N PRO A 203 5.78 -25.69 -8.53
CA PRO A 203 4.42 -25.39 -8.10
C PRO A 203 4.40 -24.25 -7.07
N ILE A 204 3.48 -23.29 -7.29
CA ILE A 204 3.29 -22.09 -6.45
C ILE A 204 2.89 -22.50 -5.03
N LYS A 205 3.63 -21.99 -4.02
CA LYS A 205 3.22 -21.98 -2.62
C LYS A 205 3.24 -20.53 -2.11
N SER A 206 2.44 -20.25 -1.08
CA SER A 206 2.14 -18.89 -0.59
C SER A 206 3.25 -18.23 0.24
N ASP A 207 4.50 -18.69 0.17
CA ASP A 207 5.61 -18.03 0.84
C ASP A 207 6.36 -17.15 -0.18
N GLU A 208 6.83 -15.98 0.26
CA GLU A 208 7.55 -14.96 -0.54
C GLU A 208 8.69 -15.55 -1.42
N GLN A 209 9.24 -16.70 -1.01
CA GLN A 209 10.31 -17.41 -1.72
C GLN A 209 9.82 -18.29 -2.89
N ASP A 210 8.54 -18.64 -2.93
CA ASP A 210 7.98 -19.68 -3.82
C ASP A 210 7.16 -19.12 -5.00
N ILE A 211 7.21 -17.81 -5.28
CA ILE A 211 6.69 -17.27 -6.54
C ILE A 211 7.63 -17.66 -7.71
N PRO A 212 7.12 -18.06 -8.88
CA PRO A 212 7.92 -18.51 -10.02
C PRO A 212 8.60 -17.33 -10.74
N GLY A 213 9.52 -17.65 -11.66
CA GLY A 213 10.28 -16.67 -12.43
C GLY A 213 11.65 -16.33 -11.84
N ILE A 214 12.34 -15.41 -12.50
CA ILE A 214 13.70 -14.95 -12.18
C ILE A 214 13.60 -13.62 -11.43
N HIS A 215 14.33 -13.48 -10.33
CA HIS A 215 14.36 -12.23 -9.58
C HIS A 215 14.85 -11.08 -10.46
N LEU A 216 14.29 -9.89 -10.31
CA LEU A 216 14.62 -8.74 -11.16
C LEU A 216 16.12 -8.43 -11.21
N ASP A 217 16.81 -8.54 -10.06
CA ASP A 217 18.26 -8.31 -9.94
C ASP A 217 19.14 -9.40 -10.60
N GLU A 218 18.56 -10.57 -10.88
CA GLU A 218 19.25 -11.72 -11.49
C GLU A 218 19.01 -11.81 -13.00
N LEU A 219 18.17 -10.91 -13.53
CA LEU A 219 17.71 -10.94 -14.90
C LEU A 219 18.80 -10.47 -15.86
N GLU A 220 19.12 -11.29 -16.87
CA GLU A 220 20.01 -10.89 -17.94
C GLU A 220 19.25 -10.03 -18.97
N LEU A 221 19.57 -8.73 -19.00
CA LEU A 221 19.00 -7.77 -19.95
C LEU A 221 19.91 -7.58 -21.17
N PRO A 222 19.35 -7.31 -22.36
CA PRO A 222 17.92 -7.18 -22.64
C PRO A 222 17.21 -8.53 -22.83
N ILE A 223 15.88 -8.54 -22.67
CA ILE A 223 15.02 -9.70 -22.97
C ILE A 223 14.35 -9.51 -24.32
N GLU A 224 14.51 -10.48 -25.22
CA GLU A 224 13.76 -10.56 -26.47
C GLU A 224 12.43 -11.29 -26.25
N ILE A 225 11.33 -10.69 -26.70
CA ILE A 225 9.98 -11.27 -26.69
C ILE A 225 9.40 -11.16 -28.10
N ASN A 226 9.02 -12.29 -28.68
CA ASN A 226 8.40 -12.28 -30.01
C ASN A 226 6.92 -11.90 -29.91
N LYS A 227 6.37 -11.36 -31.00
CA LYS A 227 4.95 -11.09 -31.13
C LYS A 227 4.10 -12.32 -30.77
N GLY A 228 3.12 -12.15 -29.90
CA GLY A 228 2.23 -13.20 -29.41
C GLY A 228 2.82 -14.07 -28.30
N GLU A 229 4.06 -13.84 -27.87
CA GLU A 229 4.59 -14.45 -26.65
C GLU A 229 4.10 -13.70 -25.40
N ASN A 230 4.05 -14.44 -24.29
CA ASN A 230 3.60 -13.91 -23.02
C ASN A 230 4.78 -13.46 -22.14
N LEU A 231 4.58 -12.34 -21.46
CA LEU A 231 5.36 -11.87 -20.33
C LEU A 231 4.54 -12.06 -19.05
N TYR A 232 5.07 -12.78 -18.09
CA TYR A 232 4.49 -12.95 -16.76
C TYR A 232 5.32 -12.15 -15.76
N ILE A 233 4.62 -11.37 -14.95
CA ILE A 233 5.19 -10.53 -13.91
C ILE A 233 4.57 -10.97 -12.60
N TYR A 234 5.40 -11.60 -11.76
CA TYR A 234 5.04 -11.99 -10.41
C TYR A 234 5.58 -10.95 -9.45
N TRP A 235 4.79 -10.60 -8.45
CA TRP A 235 5.30 -9.85 -7.33
C TRP A 235 4.70 -10.34 -6.02
N ALA A 236 5.45 -10.16 -4.95
CA ALA A 236 5.02 -10.43 -3.58
C ALA A 236 5.55 -9.35 -2.63
N ILE A 237 4.84 -9.15 -1.52
CA ILE A 237 5.24 -8.21 -0.48
C ILE A 237 5.72 -8.95 0.75
N SER A 238 6.76 -8.40 1.35
CA SER A 238 7.31 -8.95 2.58
C SER A 238 6.27 -8.97 3.71
N PRO A 239 6.12 -10.09 4.43
CA PRO A 239 5.26 -10.16 5.62
C PRO A 239 5.63 -9.18 6.74
N GLN A 240 6.80 -8.54 6.63
CA GLN A 240 7.26 -7.52 7.57
C GLN A 240 6.74 -6.12 7.24
N PHE A 241 6.12 -5.94 6.07
CA PHE A 241 5.52 -4.69 5.66
C PHE A 241 4.05 -4.64 6.11
N PHE A 242 3.74 -3.72 7.01
CA PHE A 242 2.38 -3.54 7.56
C PHE A 242 1.62 -2.39 6.91
N GLY A 243 2.09 -1.92 5.76
CA GLY A 243 1.53 -0.79 5.03
C GLY A 243 0.67 -1.20 3.84
N SER A 244 0.46 -0.25 2.93
CA SER A 244 -0.12 -0.53 1.61
C SER A 244 0.81 -0.05 0.51
N ILE A 245 0.73 -0.70 -0.65
CA ILE A 245 1.48 -0.32 -1.85
C ILE A 245 0.48 -0.08 -2.97
N GLN A 246 0.60 1.05 -3.65
CA GLN A 246 -0.13 1.37 -4.88
C GLN A 246 0.88 2.01 -5.83
N SER A 247 1.55 1.19 -6.63
CA SER A 247 2.61 1.59 -7.53
C SER A 247 2.58 0.76 -8.81
N SER A 248 3.60 0.88 -9.65
CA SER A 248 3.83 0.11 -10.86
C SER A 248 5.26 -0.43 -10.93
N LEU A 249 5.41 -1.53 -11.65
CA LEU A 249 6.66 -1.90 -12.29
C LEU A 249 6.65 -1.28 -13.69
N THR A 250 7.49 -0.28 -13.93
CA THR A 250 7.74 0.26 -15.25
C THR A 250 8.75 -0.61 -15.99
N LEU A 251 8.44 -0.92 -17.24
CA LEU A 251 9.34 -1.60 -18.16
C LEU A 251 9.48 -0.79 -19.44
N SER A 252 10.70 -0.73 -19.96
CA SER A 252 11.05 0.10 -21.11
C SER A 252 11.95 -0.66 -22.08
N GLY A 253 11.84 -0.33 -23.35
CA GLY A 253 12.60 -1.00 -24.39
C GLY A 253 12.29 -0.49 -25.78
N THR A 254 12.60 -1.31 -26.78
CA THR A 254 12.40 -0.98 -28.20
C THR A 254 11.66 -2.09 -28.95
N THR A 255 10.80 -1.71 -29.89
CA THR A 255 10.19 -2.66 -30.82
C THR A 255 11.18 -3.03 -31.92
N ALA A 256 10.96 -4.13 -32.67
CA ALA A 256 11.80 -4.51 -33.81
C ALA A 256 11.88 -3.43 -34.92
N SER A 257 10.91 -2.51 -34.96
CA SER A 257 10.92 -1.36 -35.86
C SER A 257 11.76 -0.17 -35.36
N GLY A 258 12.34 -0.28 -34.16
CA GLY A 258 13.18 0.73 -33.52
C GLY A 258 12.42 1.81 -32.75
N HIS A 259 11.10 1.66 -32.56
CA HIS A 259 10.32 2.61 -31.75
C HIS A 259 10.49 2.29 -30.26
N PRO A 260 10.79 3.28 -29.41
CA PRO A 260 10.82 3.08 -27.98
C PRO A 260 9.40 2.86 -27.45
N PHE A 261 9.29 2.03 -26.41
CA PHE A 261 8.05 1.85 -25.66
C PHE A 261 8.31 1.94 -24.16
N THR A 262 7.23 2.18 -23.43
CA THR A 262 7.19 2.08 -21.97
C THR A 262 5.85 1.46 -21.63
N ASP A 263 5.85 0.53 -20.71
CA ASP A 263 4.63 -0.14 -20.24
C ASP A 263 4.70 -0.26 -18.72
N GLN A 264 3.54 -0.39 -18.08
CA GLN A 264 3.45 -0.44 -16.63
C GLN A 264 2.65 -1.65 -16.18
N SER A 265 3.17 -2.36 -15.18
CA SER A 265 2.44 -3.43 -14.49
C SER A 265 2.06 -3.00 -13.09
N PRO A 266 0.76 -3.03 -12.72
CA PRO A 266 0.33 -2.54 -11.42
C PRO A 266 0.85 -3.43 -10.27
N LEU A 267 1.37 -2.77 -9.25
CA LEU A 267 1.77 -3.30 -7.96
C LEU A 267 0.80 -2.75 -6.90
N TYR A 268 -0.22 -3.53 -6.56
CA TYR A 268 -1.26 -3.09 -5.63
C TYR A 268 -1.42 -4.08 -4.48
N SER A 269 -1.26 -3.59 -3.25
CA SER A 269 -1.46 -4.36 -2.04
C SER A 269 -2.12 -3.54 -0.95
N GLN A 270 -3.06 -4.18 -0.28
CA GLN A 270 -3.69 -3.70 0.93
C GLN A 270 -2.93 -4.23 2.15
N PRO A 271 -3.05 -3.58 3.32
CA PRO A 271 -2.45 -4.08 4.54
C PRO A 271 -2.86 -5.52 4.80
N LEU A 272 -1.86 -6.34 5.10
CA LEU A 272 -2.08 -7.72 5.50
C LEU A 272 -2.88 -7.77 6.80
N TYR A 273 -3.52 -8.92 7.06
CA TYR A 273 -4.22 -9.13 8.32
C TYR A 273 -3.25 -8.91 9.48
N LEU A 274 -3.51 -7.90 10.30
CA LEU A 274 -2.61 -7.53 11.40
C LEU A 274 -2.95 -8.36 12.64
N ASP A 275 -1.95 -8.90 13.32
CA ASP A 275 -2.15 -9.45 14.66
C ASP A 275 -1.86 -8.41 15.75
N ASN A 276 -2.09 -8.76 17.02
CA ASN A 276 -1.81 -7.84 18.13
C ASN A 276 -0.32 -7.46 18.25
N LYS A 277 0.61 -8.32 17.84
CA LYS A 277 2.05 -8.04 17.87
C LYS A 277 2.40 -7.03 16.77
N ASP A 278 1.82 -7.17 15.59
CA ASP A 278 2.02 -6.25 14.47
C ASP A 278 1.54 -4.85 14.84
N LEU A 279 0.36 -4.74 15.47
CA LEU A 279 -0.13 -3.47 16.01
C LEU A 279 0.84 -2.82 17.00
N GLN A 280 1.39 -3.58 17.95
CA GLN A 280 2.34 -3.02 18.91
C GLN A 280 3.61 -2.53 18.22
N LYS A 281 4.09 -3.23 17.18
CA LYS A 281 5.25 -2.77 16.40
C LYS A 281 4.94 -1.46 15.67
N ILE A 282 3.78 -1.35 15.02
CA ILE A 282 3.36 -0.14 14.30
C ILE A 282 3.24 1.05 15.25
N ILE A 283 2.54 0.88 16.38
CA ILE A 283 2.34 1.93 17.39
C ILE A 283 3.70 2.37 17.95
N GLN A 284 4.55 1.43 18.37
CA GLN A 284 5.86 1.73 18.93
C GLN A 284 6.78 2.45 17.93
N ALA A 285 6.79 2.02 16.66
CA ALA A 285 7.58 2.67 15.61
C ALA A 285 7.17 4.14 15.43
N LYS A 286 5.86 4.41 15.43
CA LYS A 286 5.32 5.76 15.26
C LYS A 286 5.49 6.64 16.50
N GLU A 287 5.40 6.08 17.70
CA GLU A 287 5.69 6.80 18.95
C GLU A 287 7.17 7.20 19.04
N ASN A 288 8.10 6.35 18.61
CA ASN A 288 9.53 6.64 18.62
C ASN A 288 9.96 7.69 17.58
N ALA A 289 9.15 7.94 16.55
CA ALA A 289 9.44 8.90 15.49
C ALA A 289 9.01 10.34 15.82
N ARG A 290 8.35 10.56 16.97
CA ARG A 290 7.92 11.87 17.47
C ARG A 290 8.94 12.48 18.42
#